data_AF-A0A952FXD8-F1
#
_entry.id   AF-A0A952FXD8-F1
#
_cell.length_a   1.000
_cell.length_b   1.000
_cell.length_c   1.000
_cell.angle_alpha   90.00
_cell.angle_beta   90.00
_cell.angle_gamma   90.00
#
_symmetry.space_group_name_H-M   'P 1'
#
loop_
_entity.id
_entity.type
_entity.pdbx_description
1 polymer ?
#
loop_
_entity_poly.entity_id
_entity_poly.type
_entity_poly.pdbx_seq_one_letter_code
_entity_poly.pdbx_strand_id
1 'polypeptide(L)'
;NSVGRLLSLSPITWKDGWPYFGLPGNLTRTPRTWVKPKTATPQPVRVPYRRSDDFSAPRLQPIWQWNHVPVDGKWSLSEREGFLRLHALPATSFYDARDTLTQRAIGPMSRPTVLMDASNMKPGDTAGLGLLNLPYATLGIEKGTDRLELVFYDQGRDETVRVKMSGTRIWLRADCDYLTERARFSYSFDGISFTPIGGEVVLVYQTFTFQGVRYGLFSYNRTGAEGGFADFDSMDIYQPHSQGRMRPIPYGRSIRLTSFHAKTGLAAASGKLASAVPTRFDIVNRGLGRVGLRSGRRYVTVGEDGNVGLMAGRPGLAQSFQWIETPTGELVLMSLATNRFLRIDPQTRDVRADSPGPMPDDSDGARFIWSE
;
A
#
# COMPACT_ATOMS: atom_id res chain seq x y z
N ASN A 1 -4.11 -10.36 5.04
CA ASN A 1 -4.45 -9.37 3.99
C ASN A 1 -5.52 -8.41 4.50
N SER A 2 -5.19 -7.55 5.48
CA SER A 2 -6.17 -6.67 6.14
C SER A 2 -6.64 -5.51 5.26
N VAL A 3 -5.91 -5.14 4.20
CA VAL A 3 -6.37 -4.13 3.22
C VAL A 3 -7.60 -4.59 2.44
N GLY A 4 -7.87 -5.91 2.42
CA GLY A 4 -9.04 -6.52 1.81
C GLY A 4 -8.73 -7.19 0.47
N ARG A 5 -9.76 -7.35 -0.36
CA ARG A 5 -9.66 -8.08 -1.64
C ARG A 5 -9.31 -7.11 -2.76
N LEU A 6 -8.17 -7.34 -3.38
CA LEU A 6 -7.59 -6.45 -4.39
C LEU A 6 -7.90 -6.95 -5.80
N LEU A 7 -8.15 -6.02 -6.72
CA LEU A 7 -8.30 -6.32 -8.14
C LEU A 7 -6.91 -6.50 -8.78
N SER A 8 -6.75 -7.57 -9.55
CA SER A 8 -5.57 -7.82 -10.37
C SER A 8 -5.97 -8.03 -11.83
N LEU A 9 -5.08 -7.68 -12.75
CA LEU A 9 -5.25 -7.92 -14.18
C LEU A 9 -4.15 -8.88 -14.65
N SER A 10 -4.55 -10.01 -15.23
CA SER A 10 -3.63 -11.06 -15.68
C SER A 10 -3.68 -11.23 -17.21
N PRO A 11 -2.55 -11.44 -17.89
CA PRO A 11 -2.56 -11.85 -19.29
C PRO A 11 -3.17 -13.26 -19.42
N ILE A 12 -3.89 -13.49 -20.52
CA ILE A 12 -4.41 -14.80 -20.90
C ILE A 12 -3.62 -15.30 -22.10
N THR A 13 -3.12 -16.54 -22.00
CA THR A 13 -2.54 -17.29 -23.11
C THR A 13 -3.47 -18.44 -23.48
N TRP A 14 -3.85 -18.54 -24.74
CA TRP A 14 -4.61 -19.68 -25.26
C TRP A 14 -3.69 -20.83 -25.58
N LYS A 15 -3.99 -22.02 -25.06
CA LYS A 15 -3.26 -23.26 -25.34
C LYS A 15 -4.26 -24.40 -25.45
N ASP A 16 -4.19 -25.14 -26.56
CA ASP A 16 -5.03 -26.32 -26.83
C ASP A 16 -6.54 -26.05 -26.66
N GLY A 17 -6.99 -24.87 -27.10
CA GLY A 17 -8.39 -24.44 -26.99
C GLY A 17 -8.81 -23.86 -25.63
N TRP A 18 -7.91 -23.84 -24.63
CA TRP A 18 -8.20 -23.37 -23.28
C TRP A 18 -7.46 -22.06 -22.92
N PRO A 19 -8.11 -21.14 -22.18
CA PRO A 19 -7.46 -19.95 -21.67
C PRO A 19 -6.68 -20.25 -20.38
N TYR A 20 -5.39 -19.96 -20.38
CA TYR A 20 -4.53 -20.03 -19.19
C TYR A 20 -4.14 -18.63 -18.72
N PHE A 21 -4.15 -18.41 -17.41
CA PHE A 21 -3.51 -17.24 -16.81
C PHE A 21 -1.99 -17.29 -17.04
N GLY A 22 -1.39 -16.14 -17.33
CA GLY A 22 0.06 -16.00 -17.52
C GLY A 22 0.49 -15.87 -18.97
N LEU A 23 1.80 -15.79 -19.16
CA LEU A 23 2.46 -15.63 -20.46
C LEU A 23 2.83 -16.99 -21.05
N PRO A 24 3.07 -17.12 -22.37
CA PRO A 24 3.29 -18.42 -23.02
C PRO A 24 4.39 -19.27 -22.37
N GLY A 25 5.50 -18.64 -21.99
CA GLY A 25 6.60 -19.36 -21.34
C GLY A 25 6.36 -19.70 -19.87
N ASN A 26 5.31 -19.17 -19.23
CA ASN A 26 5.07 -19.26 -17.79
C ASN A 26 3.57 -19.31 -17.45
N LEU A 27 2.88 -20.31 -18.01
CA LEU A 27 1.46 -20.55 -17.77
C LEU A 27 1.19 -20.81 -16.28
N THR A 28 -0.03 -20.49 -15.84
CA THR A 28 -0.52 -20.53 -14.44
C THR A 28 0.13 -19.50 -13.50
N ARG A 29 1.04 -18.66 -14.00
CA ARG A 29 1.71 -17.61 -13.23
C ARG A 29 1.44 -16.23 -13.82
N THR A 30 0.82 -15.36 -13.02
CA THR A 30 0.57 -13.97 -13.40
C THR A 30 1.80 -13.12 -13.05
N PRO A 31 2.43 -12.41 -14.02
CA PRO A 31 3.48 -11.47 -13.69
C PRO A 31 2.91 -10.31 -12.87
N ARG A 32 3.62 -9.90 -11.81
CA ARG A 32 3.16 -8.78 -10.95
C ARG A 32 3.03 -7.45 -11.70
N THR A 33 3.86 -7.24 -12.73
CA THR A 33 3.79 -6.06 -13.59
C THR A 33 3.86 -6.51 -15.04
N TRP A 34 2.90 -6.03 -15.82
CA TRP A 34 2.86 -6.29 -17.25
C TRP A 34 2.33 -5.09 -18.03
N VAL A 35 2.52 -5.15 -19.34
CA VAL A 35 2.04 -4.11 -20.24
C VAL A 35 0.51 -4.14 -20.24
N LYS A 36 -0.11 -2.99 -19.92
CA LYS A 36 -1.55 -2.81 -20.00
C LYS A 36 -2.05 -3.19 -21.41
N PRO A 37 -3.16 -3.94 -21.54
CA PRO A 37 -3.77 -4.22 -22.83
C PRO A 37 -4.02 -2.93 -23.63
N LYS A 38 -3.82 -2.99 -24.94
CA LYS A 38 -4.11 -1.85 -25.83
C LYS A 38 -5.61 -1.58 -25.79
N THR A 39 -5.98 -0.32 -25.61
CA THR A 39 -7.34 0.19 -25.77
C THR A 39 -7.45 0.89 -27.12
N ALA A 40 -8.66 0.99 -27.68
CA ALA A 40 -8.90 1.65 -28.97
C ALA A 40 -8.40 3.10 -28.99
N THR A 41 -8.50 3.79 -27.85
CA THR A 41 -8.02 5.16 -27.66
C THR A 41 -7.02 5.20 -26.51
N PRO A 42 -5.86 5.88 -26.66
CA PRO A 42 -4.98 6.18 -25.54
C PRO A 42 -5.72 6.96 -24.45
N GLN A 43 -5.49 6.61 -23.19
CA GLN A 43 -6.07 7.29 -22.04
C GLN A 43 -4.94 7.79 -21.14
N PRO A 44 -4.99 9.04 -20.66
CA PRO A 44 -3.99 9.52 -19.70
C PRO A 44 -4.06 8.67 -18.42
N VAL A 45 -2.91 8.37 -17.85
CA VAL A 45 -2.84 7.69 -16.55
C VAL A 45 -3.26 8.69 -15.48
N ARG A 46 -4.37 8.40 -14.80
CA ARG A 46 -4.85 9.18 -13.65
C ARG A 46 -5.33 8.26 -12.55
N VAL A 47 -5.14 8.68 -11.30
CA VAL A 47 -5.85 8.08 -10.18
C VAL A 47 -7.32 8.48 -10.27
N PRO A 48 -8.27 7.55 -10.06
CA PRO A 48 -9.68 7.83 -10.30
C PRO A 48 -10.26 8.81 -9.28
N TYR A 49 -9.69 8.91 -8.08
CA TYR A 49 -10.18 9.76 -7.01
C TYR A 49 -9.03 10.38 -6.22
N ARG A 50 -9.23 11.61 -5.72
CA ARG A 50 -8.44 12.16 -4.62
C ARG A 50 -8.85 11.43 -3.34
N ARG A 51 -7.89 11.18 -2.45
CA ARG A 51 -8.13 10.42 -1.19
C ARG A 51 -8.20 11.33 0.03
N SER A 52 -7.51 12.47 -0.03
CA SER A 52 -7.63 13.54 0.95
C SER A 52 -8.88 14.37 0.67
N ASP A 53 -9.50 14.87 1.73
CA ASP A 53 -10.68 15.73 1.68
C ASP A 53 -10.55 16.84 2.73
N ASP A 54 -10.83 18.08 2.34
CA ASP A 54 -10.90 19.26 3.21
C ASP A 54 -12.34 19.69 3.49
N PHE A 55 -13.32 18.90 3.01
CA PHE A 55 -14.75 19.11 3.23
C PHE A 55 -15.28 20.50 2.82
N SER A 56 -14.53 21.23 1.97
CA SER A 56 -14.95 22.53 1.43
C SER A 56 -16.02 22.42 0.34
N ALA A 57 -16.13 21.25 -0.29
CA ALA A 57 -17.12 20.99 -1.31
C ALA A 57 -18.53 20.79 -0.69
N PRO A 58 -19.60 21.22 -1.38
CA PRO A 58 -20.98 21.10 -0.86
C PRO A 58 -21.51 19.65 -0.84
N ARG A 59 -20.72 18.68 -1.31
CA ARG A 59 -21.06 17.26 -1.35
C ARG A 59 -19.82 16.44 -1.05
N LEU A 60 -20.02 15.34 -0.32
CA LEU A 60 -18.97 14.36 -0.07
C LEU A 60 -18.38 13.84 -1.38
N GLN A 61 -17.06 13.71 -1.42
CA GLN A 61 -16.37 13.03 -2.52
C GLN A 61 -16.86 11.57 -2.66
N PRO A 62 -16.88 11.00 -3.88
CA PRO A 62 -17.39 9.65 -4.14
C PRO A 62 -16.57 8.51 -3.49
N ILE A 63 -15.46 8.84 -2.83
CA ILE A 63 -14.65 7.90 -2.03
C ILE A 63 -15.34 7.49 -0.73
N TRP A 64 -16.22 8.37 -0.22
CA TRP A 64 -16.85 8.23 1.09
C TRP A 64 -18.06 7.32 1.04
N GLN A 65 -18.20 6.52 2.09
CA GLN A 65 -19.31 5.60 2.30
C GLN A 65 -19.62 5.52 3.79
N TRP A 66 -20.88 5.65 4.16
CA TRP A 66 -21.33 5.47 5.53
C TRP A 66 -21.22 4.00 5.95
N ASN A 67 -20.87 3.77 7.22
CA ASN A 67 -21.10 2.49 7.86
C ASN A 67 -22.60 2.39 8.18
N HIS A 68 -23.30 1.48 7.52
CA HIS A 68 -24.77 1.40 7.51
C HIS A 68 -25.46 2.67 6.96
N VAL A 69 -26.77 2.78 7.15
CA VAL A 69 -27.59 3.92 6.70
C VAL A 69 -27.40 5.10 7.67
N PRO A 70 -26.97 6.28 7.18
CA PRO A 70 -26.82 7.46 8.03
C PRO A 70 -28.17 7.96 8.54
N VAL A 71 -28.16 8.84 9.55
CA VAL A 71 -29.33 9.53 10.05
C VAL A 71 -29.42 10.91 9.42
N ASP A 72 -30.52 11.19 8.74
CA ASP A 72 -30.76 12.48 8.12
C ASP A 72 -30.73 13.61 9.17
N GLY A 73 -30.03 14.69 8.84
CA GLY A 73 -29.87 15.85 9.74
C GLY A 73 -28.89 15.67 10.89
N LYS A 74 -28.16 14.54 10.97
CA LYS A 74 -27.14 14.27 12.00
C LYS A 74 -25.70 14.36 11.50
N TRP A 75 -25.54 14.76 10.23
CA TRP A 75 -24.27 15.16 9.64
C TRP A 75 -24.49 16.36 8.71
N SER A 76 -23.46 17.18 8.51
CA SER A 76 -23.56 18.36 7.63
C SER A 76 -22.22 18.79 7.05
N LEU A 77 -22.25 19.38 5.85
CA LEU A 77 -21.14 20.12 5.22
C LEU A 77 -21.41 21.64 5.15
N SER A 78 -22.60 22.07 5.57
CA SER A 78 -23.06 23.47 5.43
C SER A 78 -23.35 24.15 6.77
N GLU A 79 -23.49 23.40 7.87
CA GLU A 79 -23.60 23.98 9.21
C GLU A 79 -22.33 24.76 9.61
N ARG A 80 -21.19 24.36 9.05
CA ARG A 80 -19.91 25.06 9.14
C ARG A 80 -19.15 24.80 7.84
N GLU A 81 -19.14 25.78 6.94
CA GLU A 81 -18.45 25.66 5.66
C GLU A 81 -16.96 25.29 5.84
N GLY A 82 -16.46 24.34 5.04
CA GLY A 82 -15.10 23.82 5.16
C GLY A 82 -14.92 22.72 6.21
N PHE A 83 -16.00 22.19 6.79
CA PHE A 83 -15.95 21.12 7.79
C PHE A 83 -17.03 20.07 7.52
N LEU A 84 -16.71 18.82 7.80
CA LEU A 84 -17.71 17.79 8.06
C LEU A 84 -18.10 17.85 9.53
N ARG A 85 -19.37 18.11 9.82
CA ARG A 85 -19.92 18.01 11.17
C ARG A 85 -20.62 16.67 11.35
N LEU A 86 -20.34 15.99 12.47
CA LEU A 86 -21.07 14.80 12.94
C LEU A 86 -21.69 15.06 14.31
N HIS A 87 -23.01 14.98 14.41
CA HIS A 87 -23.75 15.09 15.66
C HIS A 87 -23.71 13.75 16.41
N ALA A 88 -23.39 13.81 17.70
CA ALA A 88 -23.23 12.61 18.52
C ALA A 88 -24.59 11.94 18.80
N LEU A 89 -24.77 10.73 18.28
CA LEU A 89 -25.92 9.88 18.55
C LEU A 89 -25.60 8.83 19.64
N PRO A 90 -26.61 8.29 20.35
CA PRO A 90 -26.38 7.22 21.32
C PRO A 90 -25.69 6.01 20.69
N ALA A 91 -24.57 5.55 21.27
CA ALA A 91 -23.96 4.28 20.93
C ALA A 91 -23.11 3.73 22.10
N THR A 92 -23.02 2.40 22.18
CA THR A 92 -22.21 1.70 23.18
C THR A 92 -20.72 1.66 22.82
N SER A 93 -20.40 1.72 21.54
CA SER A 93 -19.05 1.59 21.02
C SER A 93 -18.89 2.25 19.65
N PHE A 94 -17.64 2.40 19.19
CA PHE A 94 -17.37 2.84 17.82
C PHE A 94 -18.00 1.92 16.76
N TYR A 95 -18.08 0.61 17.03
CA TYR A 95 -18.65 -0.35 16.08
C TYR A 95 -20.16 -0.13 15.86
N ASP A 96 -20.85 0.34 16.91
CA ASP A 96 -22.30 0.59 16.92
C ASP A 96 -22.65 2.04 16.54
N ALA A 97 -21.65 2.91 16.37
CA ALA A 97 -21.84 4.32 16.10
C ALA A 97 -22.42 4.54 14.70
N ARG A 98 -23.67 5.01 14.65
CA ARG A 98 -24.28 5.54 13.43
C ARG A 98 -23.50 6.75 12.93
N ASP A 99 -23.65 7.07 11.65
CA ASP A 99 -22.99 8.20 11.00
C ASP A 99 -21.46 8.13 11.06
N THR A 100 -20.91 6.92 11.16
CA THR A 100 -19.48 6.71 10.93
C THR A 100 -19.21 6.81 9.42
N LEU A 101 -18.55 7.88 9.00
CA LEU A 101 -18.16 8.12 7.61
C LEU A 101 -16.86 7.38 7.30
N THR A 102 -16.83 6.54 6.28
CA THR A 102 -15.66 5.70 5.99
C THR A 102 -15.11 5.84 4.58
N GLN A 103 -13.80 5.67 4.43
CA GLN A 103 -13.16 5.37 3.14
C GLN A 103 -12.28 4.13 3.24
N ARG A 104 -11.98 3.52 2.09
CA ARG A 104 -11.16 2.29 2.03
C ARG A 104 -9.72 2.59 2.41
N ALA A 105 -9.09 1.69 3.16
CA ALA A 105 -7.64 1.66 3.33
C ALA A 105 -6.90 1.52 1.99
N ILE A 106 -5.63 1.95 1.95
CA ILE A 106 -4.80 1.90 0.75
C ILE A 106 -3.48 1.18 1.01
N GLY A 107 -3.25 0.09 0.28
CA GLY A 107 -1.98 -0.65 0.33
C GLY A 107 -0.90 -0.09 -0.61
N PRO A 108 0.37 -0.46 -0.43
CA PRO A 108 0.87 -1.33 0.65
C PRO A 108 0.96 -0.62 2.00
N MET A 109 1.10 0.70 1.99
CA MET A 109 1.17 1.54 3.19
C MET A 109 0.39 2.82 2.95
N SER A 110 -0.36 3.27 3.95
CA SER A 110 -0.95 4.59 3.94
C SER A 110 -1.15 5.13 5.35
N ARG A 111 -1.21 6.46 5.44
CA ARG A 111 -1.26 7.18 6.70
C ARG A 111 -2.37 8.23 6.69
N PRO A 112 -3.58 7.89 7.18
CA PRO A 112 -4.62 8.88 7.44
C PRO A 112 -4.25 9.82 8.58
N THR A 113 -4.38 11.12 8.35
CA THR A 113 -4.26 12.19 9.35
C THR A 113 -5.53 13.04 9.33
N VAL A 114 -6.20 13.16 10.47
CA VAL A 114 -7.47 13.88 10.61
C VAL A 114 -7.26 15.09 11.50
N LEU A 115 -7.68 16.27 11.06
CA LEU A 115 -7.79 17.46 11.92
C LEU A 115 -9.22 17.60 12.41
N MET A 116 -9.41 17.56 13.73
CA MET A 116 -10.71 17.61 14.38
C MET A 116 -10.78 18.76 15.39
N ASP A 117 -11.97 19.33 15.56
CA ASP A 117 -12.33 20.31 16.57
C ASP A 117 -13.43 19.74 17.48
N ALA A 118 -13.08 19.56 18.76
CA ALA A 118 -13.89 18.96 19.82
C ALA A 118 -14.60 20.01 20.71
N SER A 119 -14.62 21.28 20.32
CA SER A 119 -15.10 22.40 21.15
C SER A 119 -16.56 22.28 21.61
N ASN A 120 -17.41 21.65 20.80
CA ASN A 120 -18.85 21.55 21.04
C ASN A 120 -19.30 20.13 21.47
N MET A 121 -18.36 19.28 21.84
CA MET A 121 -18.67 17.99 22.44
C MET A 121 -19.26 18.17 23.85
N LYS A 122 -20.27 17.35 24.18
CA LYS A 122 -20.94 17.30 25.48
C LYS A 122 -20.50 16.09 26.30
N PRO A 123 -20.69 16.09 27.63
CA PRO A 123 -20.36 14.95 28.47
C PRO A 123 -20.93 13.64 27.91
N GLY A 124 -20.08 12.62 27.81
CA GLY A 124 -20.42 11.33 27.23
C GLY A 124 -20.03 11.16 25.76
N ASP A 125 -19.73 12.25 25.04
CA ASP A 125 -19.35 12.19 23.63
C ASP A 125 -17.96 11.57 23.45
N THR A 126 -17.83 10.77 22.39
CA THR A 126 -16.58 10.25 21.84
C THR A 126 -16.55 10.51 20.35
N ALA A 127 -15.48 11.13 19.83
CA ALA A 127 -15.33 11.40 18.39
C ALA A 127 -13.87 11.27 17.94
N GLY A 128 -13.61 10.83 16.71
CA GLY A 128 -12.23 10.73 16.22
C GLY A 128 -12.03 9.90 14.95
N LEU A 129 -10.83 9.31 14.86
CA LEU A 129 -10.37 8.47 13.77
C LEU A 129 -10.40 6.99 14.19
N GLY A 130 -11.06 6.16 13.40
CA GLY A 130 -11.12 4.70 13.59
C GLY A 130 -10.49 3.93 12.43
N LEU A 131 -9.87 2.80 12.77
CA LEU A 131 -9.54 1.72 11.84
C LEU A 131 -10.64 0.67 11.97
N LEU A 132 -11.68 0.80 11.15
CA LEU A 132 -12.87 -0.05 11.18
C LEU A 132 -12.56 -1.43 10.62
N ASN A 133 -12.52 -2.41 11.51
CA ASN A 133 -12.72 -3.83 11.23
C ASN A 133 -13.24 -4.50 12.52
N LEU A 134 -13.23 -5.84 12.59
CA LEU A 134 -13.43 -6.57 13.85
C LEU A 134 -12.23 -7.51 14.08
N PRO A 135 -11.39 -7.26 15.11
CA PRO A 135 -11.41 -6.10 16.00
C PRO A 135 -11.12 -4.76 15.31
N TYR A 136 -11.56 -3.65 15.92
CA TYR A 136 -11.21 -2.28 15.52
C TYR A 136 -10.20 -1.64 16.47
N ALA A 137 -9.60 -0.53 16.04
CA ALA A 137 -8.88 0.38 16.90
C ALA A 137 -9.29 1.83 16.63
N THR A 138 -9.25 2.68 17.65
CA THR A 138 -9.62 4.10 17.54
C THR A 138 -8.60 4.99 18.23
N LEU A 139 -8.49 6.20 17.72
CA LEU A 139 -7.85 7.33 18.38
C LEU A 139 -8.84 8.49 18.30
N GLY A 140 -9.35 8.94 19.44
CA GLY A 140 -10.39 9.95 19.50
C GLY A 140 -10.41 10.72 20.80
N ILE A 141 -11.28 11.70 20.88
CA ILE A 141 -11.48 12.52 22.07
C ILE A 141 -12.70 12.01 22.81
N GLU A 142 -12.61 11.92 24.13
CA GLU A 142 -13.74 11.69 25.02
C GLU A 142 -14.00 12.95 25.85
N LYS A 143 -15.26 13.38 25.90
CA LYS A 143 -15.70 14.49 26.75
C LYS A 143 -16.29 13.93 28.05
N GLY A 144 -15.57 14.14 29.14
CA GLY A 144 -16.11 14.00 30.50
C GLY A 144 -16.90 15.25 30.91
N THR A 145 -17.32 15.32 32.18
CA THR A 145 -18.08 16.46 32.72
C THR A 145 -17.35 17.79 32.46
N ASP A 146 -16.08 17.88 32.84
CA ASP A 146 -15.32 19.15 32.81
C ASP A 146 -14.03 19.09 31.98
N ARG A 147 -13.75 17.97 31.31
CA ARG A 147 -12.47 17.78 30.60
C ARG A 147 -12.61 17.01 29.31
N LEU A 148 -11.71 17.31 28.38
CA LEU A 148 -11.46 16.54 27.17
C LEU A 148 -10.23 15.66 27.39
N GLU A 149 -10.33 14.40 27.01
CA GLU A 149 -9.22 13.45 27.04
C GLU A 149 -9.03 12.86 25.65
N LEU A 150 -7.78 12.79 25.18
CA LEU A 150 -7.41 11.96 24.05
C LEU A 150 -7.36 10.50 24.52
N VAL A 151 -7.98 9.60 23.75
CA VAL A 151 -8.11 8.19 24.07
C VAL A 151 -7.74 7.36 22.85
N PHE A 152 -6.74 6.50 23.04
CA PHE A 152 -6.45 5.38 22.17
C PHE A 152 -7.15 4.14 22.73
N TYR A 153 -7.82 3.37 21.87
CA TYR A 153 -8.41 2.08 22.22
C TYR A 153 -8.10 1.04 21.14
N ASP A 154 -7.58 -0.12 21.56
CA ASP A 154 -7.39 -1.31 20.73
C ASP A 154 -8.29 -2.44 21.25
N GLN A 155 -9.34 -2.76 20.48
CA GLN A 155 -10.28 -3.82 20.85
C GLN A 155 -9.63 -5.20 20.82
N GLY A 156 -8.61 -5.43 19.99
CA GLY A 156 -7.94 -6.72 19.87
C GLY A 156 -7.16 -7.10 21.12
N ARG A 157 -6.67 -6.10 21.87
CA ARG A 157 -5.93 -6.26 23.13
C ARG A 157 -6.73 -5.84 24.36
N ASP A 158 -7.91 -5.28 24.15
CA ASP A 158 -8.70 -4.55 25.16
C ASP A 158 -7.85 -3.51 25.93
N GLU A 159 -7.06 -2.74 25.18
CA GLU A 159 -6.09 -1.79 25.72
C GLU A 159 -6.58 -0.35 25.54
N THR A 160 -6.54 0.44 26.61
CA THR A 160 -6.89 1.86 26.59
C THR A 160 -5.73 2.71 27.10
N VAL A 161 -5.36 3.76 26.37
CA VAL A 161 -4.38 4.76 26.81
C VAL A 161 -4.98 6.16 26.73
N ARG A 162 -4.81 6.95 27.78
CA ARG A 162 -5.41 8.29 27.92
C ARG A 162 -4.34 9.37 28.06
N VAL A 163 -4.56 10.50 27.39
CA VAL A 163 -3.72 11.69 27.50
C VAL A 163 -4.63 12.91 27.69
N LYS A 164 -4.25 13.82 28.59
CA LYS A 164 -4.98 15.08 28.77
C LYS A 164 -4.88 15.93 27.51
N MET A 165 -6.01 16.48 27.06
CA MET A 165 -6.03 17.42 25.94
C MET A 165 -5.43 18.79 26.31
N SER A 166 -4.73 19.39 25.36
CA SER A 166 -4.38 20.80 25.36
C SER A 166 -5.17 21.51 24.26
N GLY A 167 -6.18 22.31 24.65
CA GLY A 167 -7.11 22.94 23.71
C GLY A 167 -8.20 21.99 23.18
N THR A 168 -8.86 22.40 22.10
CA THR A 168 -10.00 21.67 21.51
C THR A 168 -9.72 21.10 20.12
N ARG A 169 -8.66 21.55 19.45
CA ARG A 169 -8.27 21.08 18.12
C ARG A 169 -7.10 20.11 18.22
N ILE A 170 -7.13 19.07 17.39
CA ILE A 170 -6.11 18.02 17.41
C ILE A 170 -5.98 17.32 16.06
N TRP A 171 -4.75 16.89 15.75
CA TRP A 171 -4.46 15.98 14.65
C TRP A 171 -4.38 14.55 15.18
N LEU A 172 -5.16 13.65 14.58
CA LEU A 172 -5.22 12.23 14.90
C LEU A 172 -4.67 11.46 13.71
N ARG A 173 -3.71 10.55 13.93
CA ARG A 173 -3.02 9.85 12.85
C ARG A 173 -2.88 8.37 13.11
N ALA A 174 -3.01 7.59 12.04
CA ALA A 174 -2.63 6.18 12.05
C ALA A 174 -1.64 5.93 10.89
N ASP A 175 -0.51 5.31 11.20
CA ASP A 175 0.44 4.80 10.22
C ASP A 175 0.11 3.32 9.99
N CYS A 176 -0.40 2.95 8.81
CA CYS A 176 -0.82 1.59 8.49
C CYS A 176 0.11 0.95 7.45
N ASP A 177 0.63 -0.24 7.79
CA ASP A 177 1.40 -1.10 6.91
C ASP A 177 0.66 -2.41 6.68
N TYR A 178 0.16 -2.59 5.46
CA TYR A 178 -0.60 -3.75 5.03
C TYR A 178 0.27 -4.89 4.52
N LEU A 179 1.59 -4.70 4.43
CA LEU A 179 2.55 -5.79 4.18
C LEU A 179 2.85 -6.54 5.48
N THR A 180 2.97 -5.82 6.60
CA THR A 180 3.18 -6.39 7.93
C THR A 180 1.89 -6.60 8.72
N GLU A 181 0.76 -6.07 8.22
CA GLU A 181 -0.55 -6.14 8.86
C GLU A 181 -0.55 -5.46 10.24
N ARG A 182 0.06 -4.28 10.29
CA ARG A 182 0.27 -3.50 11.52
C ARG A 182 -0.11 -2.04 11.35
N ALA A 183 -0.59 -1.43 12.43
CA ALA A 183 -0.76 0.00 12.52
C ALA A 183 -0.21 0.57 13.83
N ARG A 184 0.17 1.85 13.78
CA ARG A 184 0.55 2.63 14.97
C ARG A 184 -0.18 3.96 14.97
N PHE A 185 -0.65 4.38 16.13
CA PHE A 185 -1.34 5.66 16.28
C PHE A 185 -0.41 6.73 16.83
N SER A 186 -0.64 7.96 16.38
CA SER A 186 0.02 9.15 16.92
C SER A 186 -0.91 10.35 16.85
N TYR A 187 -0.64 11.36 17.66
CA TYR A 187 -1.43 12.59 17.72
C TYR A 187 -0.53 13.82 17.73
N SER A 188 -1.08 14.98 17.40
CA SER A 188 -0.37 16.26 17.46
C SER A 188 -1.31 17.40 17.85
N PHE A 189 -0.80 18.32 18.67
CA PHE A 189 -1.52 19.55 19.06
C PHE A 189 -1.15 20.76 18.18
N ASP A 190 -0.05 20.68 17.41
CA ASP A 190 0.48 21.77 16.57
C ASP A 190 0.43 21.46 15.07
N GLY A 191 0.07 20.23 14.69
CA GLY A 191 0.07 19.74 13.31
C GLY A 191 1.46 19.42 12.75
N ILE A 192 2.52 19.60 13.54
CA ILE A 192 3.92 19.46 13.13
C ILE A 192 4.56 18.26 13.84
N SER A 193 4.54 18.26 15.17
CA SER A 193 5.17 17.25 16.01
C SER A 193 4.14 16.23 16.45
N PHE A 194 4.36 14.96 16.09
CA PHE A 194 3.42 13.88 16.41
C PHE A 194 4.01 12.92 17.44
N THR A 195 3.25 12.71 18.52
CA THR A 195 3.60 11.84 19.63
C THR A 195 2.91 10.47 19.45
N PRO A 196 3.64 9.35 19.47
CA PRO A 196 3.06 8.02 19.46
C PRO A 196 2.18 7.76 20.70
N ILE A 197 1.15 6.94 20.56
CA ILE A 197 0.26 6.53 21.65
C ILE A 197 -0.17 5.07 21.47
N GLY A 198 -0.20 4.32 22.58
CA GLY A 198 -0.55 2.90 22.58
C GLY A 198 0.53 2.00 21.96
N GLY A 199 0.20 0.71 21.91
CA GLY A 199 1.00 -0.32 21.24
C GLY A 199 0.79 -0.39 19.73
N GLU A 200 1.46 -1.35 19.10
CA GLU A 200 1.18 -1.70 17.70
C GLU A 200 -0.11 -2.51 17.59
N VAL A 201 -1.01 -2.07 16.70
CA VAL A 201 -2.30 -2.73 16.45
C VAL A 201 -2.14 -3.77 15.35
N VAL A 202 -2.65 -4.97 15.59
CA VAL A 202 -2.75 -6.02 14.56
C VAL A 202 -3.94 -5.73 13.65
N LEU A 203 -3.69 -5.52 12.37
CA LEU A 203 -4.74 -5.37 11.37
C LEU A 203 -5.17 -6.73 10.86
N VAL A 204 -6.47 -7.02 10.89
CA VAL A 204 -6.99 -8.32 10.48
C VAL A 204 -7.85 -8.23 9.23
N TYR A 205 -7.98 -9.35 8.54
CA TYR A 205 -9.09 -9.61 7.64
C TYR A 205 -9.84 -10.82 8.18
N GLN A 206 -11.16 -10.73 8.19
CA GLN A 206 -12.02 -11.85 8.55
C GLN A 206 -13.22 -11.92 7.59
N THR A 207 -13.94 -13.04 7.64
CA THR A 207 -15.07 -13.34 6.74
C THR A 207 -16.45 -13.01 7.33
N PHE A 208 -16.51 -12.54 8.58
CA PHE A 208 -17.71 -12.02 9.24
C PHE A 208 -18.16 -10.66 8.66
N THR A 209 -17.28 -9.66 8.59
CA THR A 209 -17.58 -8.36 7.93
C THR A 209 -17.22 -8.39 6.44
N PHE A 210 -16.36 -9.32 6.02
CA PHE A 210 -15.93 -9.53 4.62
C PHE A 210 -15.25 -8.31 3.96
N GLN A 211 -14.91 -7.29 4.74
CA GLN A 211 -14.28 -6.06 4.28
C GLN A 211 -12.83 -5.97 4.76
N GLY A 212 -12.01 -5.26 3.99
CA GLY A 212 -10.74 -4.77 4.50
C GLY A 212 -10.94 -3.64 5.50
N VAL A 213 -9.86 -3.24 6.16
CA VAL A 213 -9.84 -2.07 7.05
C VAL A 213 -10.37 -0.84 6.32
N ARG A 214 -11.22 -0.07 7.00
CA ARG A 214 -11.68 1.24 6.52
C ARG A 214 -11.25 2.32 7.50
N TYR A 215 -10.87 3.48 6.99
CA TYR A 215 -10.65 4.65 7.83
C TYR A 215 -11.99 5.30 8.10
N GLY A 216 -12.34 5.46 9.37
CA GLY A 216 -13.63 5.99 9.82
C GLY A 216 -13.47 7.30 10.58
N LEU A 217 -14.33 8.27 10.26
CA LEU A 217 -14.60 9.44 11.09
C LEU A 217 -15.90 9.19 11.83
N PHE A 218 -15.91 9.38 13.15
CA PHE A 218 -17.06 9.01 13.97
C PHE A 218 -17.34 10.04 15.07
N SER A 219 -18.58 10.08 15.52
CA SER A 219 -19.01 10.81 16.72
C SER A 219 -20.22 10.10 17.33
N TYR A 220 -20.18 9.79 18.63
CA TYR A 220 -21.29 9.16 19.35
C TYR A 220 -21.27 9.55 20.83
N ASN A 221 -22.39 9.34 21.52
CA ASN A 221 -22.51 9.58 22.96
C ASN A 221 -22.82 8.27 23.71
N ARG A 222 -22.10 8.02 24.81
CA ARG A 222 -22.19 6.77 25.59
C ARG A 222 -23.24 6.75 26.68
N THR A 223 -23.92 7.86 26.93
CA THR A 223 -24.90 7.99 28.03
C THR A 223 -26.32 7.56 27.64
N GLY A 224 -26.52 7.15 26.39
CA GLY A 224 -27.84 6.76 25.87
C GLY A 224 -28.69 7.93 25.37
N ALA A 225 -28.17 9.16 25.36
CA ALA A 225 -28.82 10.36 24.84
C ALA A 225 -28.05 10.97 23.66
N GLU A 226 -28.69 11.85 22.90
CA GLU A 226 -27.98 12.67 21.92
C GLU A 226 -27.02 13.64 22.62
N GLY A 227 -25.86 13.86 22.01
CA GLY A 227 -24.78 14.63 22.58
C GLY A 227 -24.64 16.03 22.00
N GLY A 228 -23.38 16.45 21.84
CA GLY A 228 -22.97 17.61 21.06
C GLY A 228 -22.64 17.22 19.62
N PHE A 229 -21.59 17.83 19.08
CA PHE A 229 -21.05 17.49 17.77
C PHE A 229 -19.53 17.65 17.72
N ALA A 230 -18.91 17.00 16.74
CA ALA A 230 -17.51 17.17 16.39
C ALA A 230 -17.39 17.67 14.95
N ASP A 231 -16.50 18.64 14.75
CA ASP A 231 -16.20 19.21 13.43
C ASP A 231 -14.87 18.65 12.93
N PHE A 232 -14.88 18.03 11.75
CA PHE A 232 -13.72 17.50 11.05
C PHE A 232 -13.34 18.49 9.96
N ASP A 233 -12.18 19.13 10.10
CA ASP A 233 -11.63 20.10 9.15
C ASP A 233 -11.15 19.39 7.89
N SER A 234 -10.38 18.32 8.08
CA SER A 234 -9.77 17.62 6.96
C SER A 234 -9.36 16.20 7.32
N MET A 235 -9.27 15.36 6.28
CA MET A 235 -8.58 14.08 6.31
C MET A 235 -7.55 14.05 5.20
N ASP A 236 -6.26 14.04 5.56
CA ASP A 236 -5.16 13.82 4.62
C ASP A 236 -4.74 12.34 4.57
N ILE A 237 -4.52 11.81 3.36
CA ILE A 237 -4.07 10.44 3.14
C ILE A 237 -2.70 10.45 2.46
N TYR A 238 -1.65 10.28 3.25
CA TYR A 238 -0.30 10.09 2.72
C TYR A 238 -0.08 8.64 2.25
N GLN A 239 0.46 8.48 1.05
CA GLN A 239 0.74 7.20 0.39
C GLN A 239 2.19 7.20 -0.14
N PRO A 240 3.17 6.64 0.59
CA PRO A 240 4.57 6.69 0.19
C PRO A 240 4.86 5.93 -1.14
N HIS A 241 3.99 4.98 -1.52
CA HIS A 241 4.22 4.08 -2.65
C HIS A 241 3.06 4.05 -3.67
N SER A 242 2.47 5.21 -3.94
CA SER A 242 1.28 5.34 -4.83
C SER A 242 1.51 4.96 -6.30
N GLN A 243 2.77 4.85 -6.75
CA GLN A 243 3.14 4.55 -8.14
C GLN A 243 3.49 3.06 -8.37
N GLY A 244 3.24 2.19 -7.39
CA GLY A 244 3.43 0.73 -7.47
C GLY A 244 4.87 0.23 -7.42
N ARG A 245 5.87 1.11 -7.64
CA ARG A 245 7.29 0.84 -7.39
C ARG A 245 7.75 1.54 -6.12
N MET A 246 8.59 0.85 -5.36
CA MET A 246 9.28 1.41 -4.20
C MET A 246 10.39 2.37 -4.62
N ARG A 247 11.03 2.12 -5.78
CA ARG A 247 12.08 2.99 -6.33
C ARG A 247 11.92 3.17 -7.86
N PRO A 248 12.31 4.34 -8.42
CA PRO A 248 12.39 4.50 -9.87
C PRO A 248 13.36 3.48 -10.49
N ILE A 249 13.07 3.01 -11.71
CA ILE A 249 14.05 2.22 -12.47
C ILE A 249 15.26 3.12 -12.77
N PRO A 250 16.49 2.72 -12.42
CA PRO A 250 17.68 3.57 -12.50
C PRO A 250 18.23 3.66 -13.93
N TYR A 251 17.38 4.05 -14.90
CA TYR A 251 17.76 4.18 -16.31
C TYR A 251 18.97 5.11 -16.48
N GLY A 252 19.93 4.67 -17.30
CA GLY A 252 21.16 5.41 -17.57
C GLY A 252 22.20 5.36 -16.44
N ARG A 253 21.88 4.72 -15.31
CA ARG A 253 22.82 4.50 -14.21
C ARG A 253 23.42 3.10 -14.27
N SER A 254 24.53 2.92 -13.54
CA SER A 254 25.23 1.65 -13.43
C SER A 254 25.04 1.07 -12.04
N ILE A 255 24.48 -0.13 -11.94
CA ILE A 255 24.13 -0.76 -10.65
C ILE A 255 24.79 -2.12 -10.49
N ARG A 256 24.93 -2.57 -9.25
CA ARG A 256 25.23 -3.96 -8.88
C ARG A 256 23.94 -4.68 -8.53
N LEU A 257 23.89 -5.98 -8.84
CA LEU A 257 22.77 -6.86 -8.49
C LEU A 257 23.27 -7.94 -7.53
N THR A 258 22.98 -7.79 -6.25
CA THR A 258 23.30 -8.75 -5.20
C THR A 258 22.11 -9.69 -5.02
N SER A 259 22.32 -11.01 -4.93
CA SER A 259 21.23 -11.93 -4.59
C SER A 259 20.68 -11.60 -3.20
N PHE A 260 19.36 -11.70 -3.04
CA PHE A 260 18.72 -11.46 -1.75
C PHE A 260 19.32 -12.37 -0.66
N HIS A 261 19.53 -11.81 0.53
CA HIS A 261 20.20 -12.47 1.67
C HIS A 261 21.60 -13.07 1.41
N ALA A 262 22.27 -12.72 0.31
CA ALA A 262 23.61 -13.22 -0.01
C ALA A 262 24.66 -12.09 -0.12
N LYS A 263 25.94 -12.47 -0.10
CA LYS A 263 27.08 -11.57 -0.38
C LYS A 263 27.52 -11.59 -1.85
N THR A 264 26.97 -12.50 -2.63
CA THR A 264 27.24 -12.69 -4.07
C THR A 264 26.05 -12.22 -4.89
N GLY A 265 26.24 -12.07 -6.20
CA GLY A 265 25.17 -11.82 -7.15
C GLY A 265 25.68 -11.84 -8.57
N LEU A 266 25.06 -11.03 -9.43
CA LEU A 266 25.37 -11.04 -10.85
C LEU A 266 26.73 -10.39 -11.11
N ALA A 267 27.64 -11.16 -11.72
CA ALA A 267 28.98 -10.73 -12.07
C ALA A 267 29.28 -11.00 -13.54
N ALA A 268 29.89 -10.03 -14.21
CA ALA A 268 30.39 -10.13 -15.56
C ALA A 268 31.92 -9.99 -15.56
N ALA A 269 32.62 -11.05 -15.93
CA ALA A 269 34.09 -11.06 -16.02
C ALA A 269 34.53 -11.85 -17.25
N SER A 270 35.55 -11.35 -17.95
CA SER A 270 36.13 -12.02 -19.13
C SER A 270 35.10 -12.45 -20.20
N GLY A 271 34.02 -11.68 -20.35
CA GLY A 271 32.95 -11.97 -21.32
C GLY A 271 31.97 -13.08 -20.89
N LYS A 272 32.06 -13.59 -19.66
CA LYS A 272 31.12 -14.56 -19.09
C LYS A 272 30.31 -13.93 -17.97
N LEU A 273 29.12 -14.48 -17.75
CA LEU A 273 28.24 -14.12 -16.63
C LEU A 273 28.30 -15.24 -15.58
N ALA A 274 28.37 -14.90 -14.30
CA ALA A 274 28.45 -15.86 -13.21
C ALA A 274 27.88 -15.28 -11.90
N SER A 275 27.65 -16.16 -10.93
CA SER A 275 27.38 -15.77 -9.54
C SER A 275 28.71 -15.53 -8.80
N ALA A 276 29.08 -14.27 -8.55
CA ALA A 276 30.29 -13.91 -7.83
C ALA A 276 30.11 -12.57 -7.08
N VAL A 277 31.22 -11.89 -6.74
CA VAL A 277 31.15 -10.51 -6.24
C VAL A 277 30.46 -9.64 -7.30
N PRO A 278 29.33 -8.97 -6.99
CA PRO A 278 28.54 -8.26 -7.99
C PRO A 278 29.34 -7.20 -8.75
N THR A 279 29.27 -7.23 -10.07
CA THR A 279 29.87 -6.21 -10.94
C THR A 279 28.81 -5.21 -11.39
N ARG A 280 29.26 -4.09 -11.95
CA ARG A 280 28.37 -3.04 -12.46
C ARG A 280 27.74 -3.42 -13.80
N PHE A 281 26.46 -3.08 -13.96
CA PHE A 281 25.72 -3.13 -15.22
C PHE A 281 25.03 -1.80 -15.47
N ASP A 282 25.21 -1.23 -16.66
CA ASP A 282 24.45 -0.06 -17.08
C ASP A 282 23.02 -0.47 -17.40
N ILE A 283 22.05 0.27 -16.87
CA ILE A 283 20.62 0.00 -17.05
C ILE A 283 20.11 0.77 -18.26
N VAL A 284 20.02 0.07 -19.38
CA VAL A 284 19.62 0.65 -20.67
C VAL A 284 18.10 0.60 -20.82
N ASN A 285 17.48 1.76 -21.06
CA ASN A 285 16.04 1.85 -21.24
C ASN A 285 15.58 1.14 -22.52
N ARG A 286 14.60 0.23 -22.39
CA ARG A 286 13.98 -0.51 -23.50
C ARG A 286 12.48 -0.19 -23.67
N GLY A 287 11.99 0.86 -23.01
CA GLY A 287 10.59 1.28 -23.00
C GLY A 287 9.69 0.38 -22.15
N LEU A 288 8.48 0.84 -21.82
CA LEU A 288 7.46 0.05 -21.11
C LEU A 288 7.93 -0.59 -19.77
N GLY A 289 8.84 0.08 -19.05
CA GLY A 289 9.41 -0.48 -17.81
C GLY A 289 10.42 -1.61 -18.04
N ARG A 290 10.92 -1.78 -19.27
CA ARG A 290 11.89 -2.82 -19.62
C ARG A 290 13.31 -2.27 -19.60
N VAL A 291 14.26 -3.16 -19.34
CA VAL A 291 15.69 -2.83 -19.24
C VAL A 291 16.52 -3.81 -20.05
N GLY A 292 17.68 -3.34 -20.53
CA GLY A 292 18.81 -4.20 -20.86
C GLY A 292 19.91 -3.98 -19.83
N LEU A 293 20.57 -5.06 -19.38
CA LEU A 293 21.71 -4.99 -18.47
C LEU A 293 23.00 -5.03 -19.30
N ARG A 294 23.74 -3.92 -19.35
CA ARG A 294 24.95 -3.81 -20.19
C ARG A 294 26.22 -3.86 -19.35
N SER A 295 27.17 -4.70 -19.73
CA SER A 295 28.53 -4.72 -19.21
C SER A 295 29.51 -4.43 -20.36
N GLY A 296 30.12 -3.24 -20.34
CA GLY A 296 30.95 -2.75 -21.45
C GLY A 296 30.15 -2.67 -22.76
N ARG A 297 30.58 -3.43 -23.78
CA ARG A 297 29.91 -3.49 -25.10
C ARG A 297 28.90 -4.64 -25.23
N ARG A 298 28.68 -5.44 -24.18
CA ARG A 298 27.83 -6.63 -24.18
C ARG A 298 26.62 -6.45 -23.28
N TYR A 299 25.52 -7.11 -23.63
CA TYR A 299 24.31 -7.18 -22.83
C TYR A 299 24.13 -8.58 -22.26
N VAL A 300 23.53 -8.67 -21.08
CA VAL A 300 22.98 -9.95 -20.57
C VAL A 300 21.96 -10.45 -21.58
N THR A 301 22.12 -11.70 -22.02
CA THR A 301 21.27 -12.35 -23.03
C THR A 301 20.71 -13.65 -22.49
N VAL A 302 19.50 -14.01 -22.92
CA VAL A 302 18.81 -15.25 -22.53
C VAL A 302 18.48 -16.07 -23.78
N GLY A 303 18.90 -17.34 -23.79
CA GLY A 303 18.50 -18.34 -24.78
C GLY A 303 17.11 -18.90 -24.52
N GLU A 304 16.51 -19.57 -25.51
CA GLU A 304 15.17 -20.18 -25.39
C GLU A 304 15.10 -21.26 -24.31
N ASP A 305 16.23 -21.92 -24.03
CA ASP A 305 16.43 -22.92 -22.97
C ASP A 305 16.65 -22.30 -21.57
N GLY A 306 16.61 -20.96 -21.46
CA GLY A 306 16.86 -20.24 -20.20
C GLY A 306 18.34 -20.07 -19.86
N ASN A 307 19.27 -20.49 -20.71
CA ASN A 307 20.69 -20.21 -20.52
C ASN A 307 20.97 -18.71 -20.61
N VAL A 308 21.82 -18.20 -19.70
CA VAL A 308 22.13 -16.76 -19.62
C VAL A 308 23.60 -16.53 -19.95
N GLY A 309 23.88 -15.54 -20.79
CA GLY A 309 25.23 -15.17 -21.20
C GLY A 309 25.40 -13.68 -21.46
N LEU A 310 26.47 -13.33 -22.18
CA LEU A 310 26.75 -11.96 -22.62
C LEU A 310 26.90 -11.90 -24.14
N MET A 311 26.21 -10.98 -24.80
CA MET A 311 26.23 -10.81 -26.25
C MET A 311 26.47 -9.35 -26.65
N ALA A 312 27.34 -9.12 -27.64
CA ALA A 312 27.56 -7.80 -28.22
C ALA A 312 26.46 -7.45 -29.25
N GLY A 313 26.23 -6.16 -29.47
CA GLY A 313 25.30 -5.67 -30.50
C GLY A 313 24.10 -4.91 -29.93
N ARG A 314 23.08 -4.71 -30.78
CA ARG A 314 21.86 -3.98 -30.43
C ARG A 314 20.91 -4.91 -29.64
N PRO A 315 20.42 -4.52 -28.45
CA PRO A 315 19.60 -5.41 -27.63
C PRO A 315 18.22 -5.67 -28.27
N GLY A 316 17.89 -6.94 -28.46
CA GLY A 316 16.57 -7.44 -28.88
C GLY A 316 15.76 -7.98 -27.70
N LEU A 317 14.80 -8.88 -27.98
CA LEU A 317 13.98 -9.55 -26.95
C LEU A 317 14.85 -10.38 -25.98
N ALA A 318 15.83 -11.13 -26.50
CA ALA A 318 16.75 -11.94 -25.72
C ALA A 318 17.63 -11.14 -24.74
N GLN A 319 17.84 -9.85 -24.98
CA GLN A 319 18.61 -8.96 -24.10
C GLN A 319 17.74 -7.99 -23.30
N SER A 320 16.42 -8.23 -23.27
CA SER A 320 15.46 -7.36 -22.61
C SER A 320 14.77 -8.09 -21.47
N PHE A 321 14.67 -7.42 -20.33
CA PHE A 321 13.98 -7.89 -19.13
C PHE A 321 12.87 -6.92 -18.76
N GLN A 322 11.72 -7.44 -18.33
CA GLN A 322 10.73 -6.65 -17.62
C GLN A 322 11.27 -6.40 -16.20
N TRP A 323 11.43 -5.13 -15.81
CA TRP A 323 11.77 -4.76 -14.45
C TRP A 323 10.52 -4.87 -13.58
N ILE A 324 10.61 -5.69 -12.52
CA ILE A 324 9.52 -5.96 -11.59
C ILE A 324 10.09 -5.92 -10.18
N GLU A 325 9.32 -5.45 -9.21
CA GLU A 325 9.68 -5.54 -7.79
C GLU A 325 8.79 -6.58 -7.10
N THR A 326 9.24 -7.20 -6.01
CA THR A 326 8.38 -7.95 -5.07
C THR A 326 7.61 -6.98 -4.17
N PRO A 327 6.53 -7.40 -3.47
CA PRO A 327 5.80 -6.53 -2.56
C PRO A 327 6.66 -5.81 -1.51
N THR A 328 7.78 -6.42 -1.14
CA THR A 328 8.77 -5.91 -0.18
C THR A 328 9.92 -5.12 -0.82
N GLY A 329 9.93 -4.99 -2.15
CA GLY A 329 10.82 -4.08 -2.89
C GLY A 329 12.10 -4.72 -3.45
N GLU A 330 12.25 -6.05 -3.38
CA GLU A 330 13.35 -6.73 -4.08
C GLU A 330 13.13 -6.70 -5.59
N LEU A 331 14.20 -6.57 -6.37
CA LEU A 331 14.16 -6.63 -7.81
C LEU A 331 14.04 -8.08 -8.28
N VAL A 332 13.13 -8.32 -9.22
CA VAL A 332 13.05 -9.56 -10.01
C VAL A 332 12.99 -9.20 -11.49
N LEU A 333 13.76 -9.91 -12.31
CA LEU A 333 13.92 -9.58 -13.73
C LEU A 333 13.31 -10.69 -14.58
N MET A 334 12.18 -10.42 -15.22
CA MET A 334 11.56 -11.41 -16.11
C MET A 334 12.11 -11.27 -17.53
N SER A 335 12.73 -12.33 -18.05
CA SER A 335 13.20 -12.41 -19.43
C SER A 335 12.04 -12.28 -20.41
N LEU A 336 12.19 -11.45 -21.44
CA LEU A 336 11.20 -11.38 -22.52
C LEU A 336 11.34 -12.53 -23.54
N ALA A 337 12.47 -13.25 -23.54
CA ALA A 337 12.64 -14.44 -24.38
C ALA A 337 11.89 -15.66 -23.83
N THR A 338 11.98 -15.91 -22.52
CA THR A 338 11.41 -17.12 -21.90
C THR A 338 10.15 -16.84 -21.08
N ASN A 339 9.83 -15.58 -20.76
CA ASN A 339 8.81 -15.18 -19.79
C ASN A 339 9.01 -15.79 -18.39
N ARG A 340 10.24 -16.17 -18.09
CA ARG A 340 10.71 -16.67 -16.80
C ARG A 340 11.68 -15.69 -16.16
N PHE A 341 11.91 -15.82 -14.87
CA PHE A 341 12.70 -14.88 -14.10
C PHE A 341 14.17 -15.30 -14.05
N LEU A 342 15.04 -14.31 -14.19
CA LEU A 342 16.47 -14.44 -13.92
C LEU A 342 16.65 -14.86 -12.47
N ARG A 343 17.45 -15.89 -12.23
CA ARG A 343 17.83 -16.37 -10.92
C ARG A 343 19.29 -16.79 -10.87
N ILE A 344 19.83 -16.83 -9.66
CA ILE A 344 21.03 -17.60 -9.34
C ILE A 344 20.53 -18.85 -8.63
N ASP A 345 20.66 -20.00 -9.28
CA ASP A 345 20.19 -21.27 -8.73
C ASP A 345 20.85 -21.53 -7.37
N PRO A 346 20.07 -21.74 -6.28
CA PRO A 346 20.65 -21.86 -4.95
C PRO A 346 21.54 -23.08 -4.74
N GLN A 347 21.39 -24.13 -5.56
CA GLN A 347 22.15 -25.38 -5.43
C GLN A 347 23.41 -25.36 -6.32
N THR A 348 23.23 -25.04 -7.60
CA THR A 348 24.30 -25.11 -8.62
C THR A 348 25.07 -23.81 -8.75
N ARG A 349 24.48 -22.69 -8.31
CA ARG A 349 25.01 -21.32 -8.47
C ARG A 349 25.03 -20.83 -9.92
N ASP A 350 24.41 -21.57 -10.82
CA ASP A 350 24.22 -21.19 -12.21
C ASP A 350 23.33 -19.95 -12.33
N VAL A 351 23.67 -19.07 -13.27
CA VAL A 351 22.79 -17.95 -13.65
C VAL A 351 21.85 -18.44 -14.75
N ARG A 352 20.55 -18.50 -14.45
CA ARG A 352 19.51 -19.01 -15.35
C ARG A 352 18.34 -18.04 -15.44
N ALA A 353 17.57 -18.11 -16.52
CA ALA A 353 16.32 -17.38 -16.69
C ALA A 353 15.17 -18.34 -16.96
N ASP A 354 14.96 -19.24 -15.99
CA ASP A 354 14.05 -20.39 -16.00
C ASP A 354 13.08 -20.39 -14.80
N SER A 355 13.26 -19.50 -13.81
CA SER A 355 12.39 -19.45 -12.63
C SER A 355 10.94 -19.09 -13.01
N PRO A 356 9.92 -19.81 -12.48
CA PRO A 356 8.52 -19.42 -12.64
C PRO A 356 8.18 -18.07 -11.99
N GLY A 357 9.04 -17.56 -11.11
CA GLY A 357 8.85 -16.34 -10.34
C GLY A 357 9.27 -16.51 -8.89
N PRO A 358 9.41 -15.40 -8.15
CA PRO A 358 9.85 -15.43 -6.78
C PRO A 358 8.86 -16.22 -5.89
N MET A 359 9.37 -17.22 -5.20
CA MET A 359 8.67 -18.01 -4.19
C MET A 359 8.63 -17.23 -2.89
N PRO A 360 7.55 -17.33 -2.08
CA PRO A 360 7.42 -16.58 -0.83
C PRO A 360 8.58 -16.76 0.16
N ASP A 361 9.16 -17.97 0.19
CA ASP A 361 10.27 -18.38 1.05
C ASP A 361 11.67 -18.09 0.46
N ASP A 362 11.75 -17.43 -0.70
CA ASP A 362 13.00 -17.09 -1.40
C ASP A 362 13.84 -18.30 -1.87
N SER A 363 13.25 -19.50 -1.90
CA SER A 363 13.95 -20.73 -2.27
C SER A 363 14.35 -20.84 -3.74
N ASP A 364 13.91 -19.93 -4.61
CA ASP A 364 14.15 -20.01 -6.06
C ASP A 364 15.35 -19.18 -6.55
N GLY A 365 15.85 -18.22 -5.75
CA GLY A 365 17.01 -17.40 -6.08
C GLY A 365 16.79 -16.29 -7.13
N ALA A 366 15.54 -15.92 -7.46
CA ALA A 366 15.25 -14.86 -8.44
C ALA A 366 15.27 -13.43 -7.89
N ARG A 367 15.41 -13.25 -6.57
CA ARG A 367 15.38 -11.93 -5.92
C ARG A 367 16.75 -11.30 -5.86
N PHE A 368 16.82 -10.01 -6.20
CA PHE A 368 18.02 -9.20 -6.15
C PHE A 368 17.81 -7.91 -5.36
N ILE A 369 18.82 -7.51 -4.62
CA ILE A 369 18.98 -6.13 -4.12
C ILE A 369 19.93 -5.42 -5.07
N TRP A 370 19.61 -4.18 -5.41
CA TRP A 370 20.46 -3.37 -6.26
C TRP A 370 21.00 -2.12 -5.55
N SER A 371 22.22 -1.73 -5.95
CA SER A 371 22.93 -0.56 -5.44
C SER A 371 23.76 0.11 -6.53
N GLU A 372 23.98 1.42 -6.40
CA GLU A 372 24.78 2.22 -7.33
C GLU A 372 26.30 2.14 -7.08
#